data_AF-A0A0N7DIH1-F1
#
_entry.id   AF-A0A0N7DIH1-F1
#
_cell.length_a   1.000
_cell.length_b   1.000
_cell.length_c   1.000
_cell.angle_alpha   90.00
_cell.angle_beta   90.00
_cell.angle_gamma   90.00
#
_symmetry.space_group_name_H-M   'P 1'
#
loop_
_entity.id
_entity.type
_entity.pdbx_description
1 polymer ?
#
loop_
_entity_poly.entity_id
_entity_poly.type
_entity_poly.pdbx_seq_one_letter_code
_entity_poly.pdbx_strand_id
1 'polypeptide(L)'
;MNLFGILMKLRINQESSLVKRVLSYFNLKLSLKLYLFINIFFEFSLAFVVSLGLRLTLIKSDINVNLFFIIFFILGIVQGASNCYRTHVFPFEELRKLATISSRKISFIMIVTDLFYIFMFSSSILYGLLSLIYISSNAFIFQKISLSVFFLFIYICSFYCSNRIFGQYIYNKIVKAIGLTRLIFYSIGAALFTYFGFFIVSFVFSNIVYFIKKYFVNIESVNNKVIWESFSKDIGMFYVNSASKFYESHVYSFTYIDVFLVSAMLLILAILLLAMEPKLYPLKTKMLPKTKIDLCNLYVFFLNKALKKNIFFKCSLLKLANTRWIIANNFFQNIILTYESFFYIGVMLSIILLNSQNRMLQIQLLFLLNILVIGNQTFEIREEMYPYLSFGSERNQFTLLRSSPNGLNKVFNSKLTIYRLFLLIPLLILIIINIVVSVYIMIPVIFAIFLFITFSMSVYVFPMIQMYMIPLATKLDYTNDTEIGSAKDEKIVLEKFQTVPRYFFNIVPLVLTFIFPIVGESYSLIIFFGELVYFSLATIIFVFFSKKIIRKGIFVVHAIRYH
;
A
#
# COMPACT_ATOMS: atom_id res chain seq x y z
N MET A 1 30.13 32.49 -5.46
CA MET A 1 28.66 32.54 -5.22
C MET A 1 28.27 31.31 -4.39
N ASN A 2 27.69 31.48 -3.20
CA ASN A 2 27.37 30.36 -2.30
C ASN A 2 26.25 29.49 -2.92
N LEU A 3 26.46 28.15 -2.96
CA LEU A 3 25.51 27.16 -3.50
C LEU A 3 24.08 27.36 -2.97
N PHE A 4 23.96 27.68 -1.68
CA PHE A 4 22.70 28.04 -1.03
C PHE A 4 21.93 29.16 -1.76
N GLY A 5 22.62 30.25 -2.11
CA GLY A 5 21.99 31.41 -2.76
C GLY A 5 21.51 31.10 -4.18
N ILE A 6 22.25 30.26 -4.91
CA ILE A 6 21.84 29.82 -6.26
C ILE A 6 20.58 28.95 -6.16
N LEU A 7 20.58 27.97 -5.25
CA LEU A 7 19.43 27.07 -5.04
C LEU A 7 18.18 27.84 -4.59
N MET A 8 18.32 28.79 -3.66
CA MET A 8 17.21 29.62 -3.22
C MET A 8 16.64 30.48 -4.36
N LYS A 9 17.51 31.08 -5.19
CA LYS A 9 17.07 31.88 -6.34
C LYS A 9 16.30 31.03 -7.36
N LEU A 10 16.77 29.82 -7.64
CA LEU A 10 16.07 28.87 -8.51
C LEU A 10 14.66 28.54 -8.01
N ARG A 11 14.53 28.28 -6.70
CA ARG A 11 13.25 27.94 -6.08
C ARG A 11 12.27 29.10 -6.07
N ILE A 12 12.71 30.29 -5.67
CA ILE A 12 11.88 31.51 -5.68
C ILE A 12 11.35 31.82 -7.09
N ASN A 13 12.15 31.57 -8.12
CA ASN A 13 11.71 31.74 -9.50
C ASN A 13 10.57 30.78 -9.88
N GLN A 14 10.60 29.55 -9.37
CA GLN A 14 9.59 28.51 -9.64
C GLN A 14 8.31 28.66 -8.80
N GLU A 15 8.32 29.50 -7.77
CA GLU A 15 7.18 29.68 -6.87
C GLU A 15 6.03 30.50 -7.43
N SER A 16 4.83 30.22 -6.90
CA SER A 16 3.63 31.01 -7.11
C SER A 16 2.99 31.38 -5.77
N SER A 17 3.60 32.29 -5.00
CA SER A 17 3.00 32.80 -3.77
C SER A 17 1.98 33.91 -4.04
N LEU A 18 1.07 34.16 -3.08
CA LEU A 18 0.13 35.29 -3.14
C LEU A 18 0.86 36.63 -3.24
N VAL A 19 1.93 36.82 -2.48
CA VAL A 19 2.78 38.02 -2.56
C VAL A 19 3.36 38.20 -3.96
N LYS A 20 3.83 37.13 -4.60
CA LYS A 20 4.32 37.19 -5.99
C LYS A 20 3.22 37.57 -6.98
N ARG A 21 2.00 37.04 -6.80
CA ARG A 21 0.84 37.41 -7.63
C ARG A 21 0.46 38.88 -7.45
N VAL A 22 0.43 39.38 -6.22
CA VAL A 22 0.15 40.79 -5.91
C VAL A 22 1.24 41.70 -6.49
N LEU A 23 2.51 41.38 -6.30
CA LEU A 23 3.61 42.16 -6.87
C LEU A 23 3.62 42.16 -8.40
N SER A 24 3.28 41.02 -9.03
CA SER A 24 3.13 40.94 -10.48
C SER A 24 1.94 41.76 -10.98
N TYR A 25 0.84 41.83 -10.21
CA TYR A 25 -0.31 42.66 -10.53
C TYR A 25 0.05 44.16 -10.50
N PHE A 26 0.89 44.57 -9.54
CA PHE A 26 1.35 45.97 -9.40
C PHE A 26 2.66 46.28 -10.16
N ASN A 27 3.21 45.35 -10.94
CA ASN A 27 4.51 45.49 -11.64
C ASN A 27 5.69 45.93 -10.74
N LEU A 28 5.66 45.60 -9.45
CA LEU A 28 6.70 45.99 -8.50
C LEU A 28 7.87 44.98 -8.49
N LYS A 29 9.08 45.45 -8.80
CA LYS A 29 10.31 44.65 -8.67
C LYS A 29 10.95 44.88 -7.30
N LEU A 30 10.78 43.92 -6.40
CA LEU A 30 11.47 43.94 -5.11
C LEU A 30 12.82 43.25 -5.17
N SER A 31 13.75 43.69 -4.31
CA SER A 31 14.97 42.94 -4.05
C SER A 31 14.62 41.59 -3.38
N LEU A 32 15.41 40.55 -3.65
CA LEU A 32 15.15 39.20 -3.14
C LEU A 32 15.07 39.15 -1.60
N LYS A 33 15.83 39.99 -0.90
CA LYS A 33 15.80 40.10 0.57
C LYS A 33 14.47 40.69 1.06
N LEU A 34 14.00 41.79 0.46
CA LEU A 34 12.74 42.42 0.81
C LEU A 34 11.55 41.51 0.51
N TYR A 35 11.59 40.82 -0.64
CA TYR A 35 10.56 39.85 -1.01
C TYR A 35 10.45 38.71 0.02
N LEU A 36 11.57 38.15 0.47
CA LEU A 36 11.56 37.11 1.50
C LEU A 36 11.01 37.63 2.83
N PHE A 37 11.41 38.83 3.26
CA PHE A 37 10.93 39.43 4.50
C PHE A 37 9.41 39.63 4.50
N ILE A 38 8.85 40.15 3.40
CA ILE A 38 7.40 40.36 3.26
C ILE A 38 6.64 39.03 3.32
N ASN A 39 7.14 37.97 2.68
CA ASN A 39 6.49 36.66 2.75
C ASN A 39 6.48 36.10 4.18
N ILE A 40 7.60 36.16 4.91
CA ILE A 40 7.63 35.72 6.32
C ILE A 40 6.62 36.51 7.15
N PHE A 41 6.64 37.83 7.01
CA PHE A 41 5.74 38.70 7.76
C PHE A 41 4.27 38.36 7.45
N PHE A 42 3.94 38.15 6.18
CA PHE A 42 2.59 37.78 5.77
C PHE A 42 2.18 36.41 6.34
N GLU A 43 3.01 35.38 6.19
CA GLU A 43 2.76 34.04 6.74
C GLU A 43 2.59 34.07 8.26
N PHE A 44 3.42 34.83 8.97
CA PHE A 44 3.34 34.97 10.42
C PHE A 44 2.08 35.75 10.85
N SER A 45 1.74 36.84 10.17
CA SER A 45 0.55 37.63 10.46
C SER A 45 -0.73 36.82 10.26
N LEU A 46 -0.82 36.06 9.16
CA LEU A 46 -1.95 35.18 8.85
C LEU A 46 -2.07 34.07 9.90
N ALA A 47 -0.94 33.44 10.24
CA ALA A 47 -0.87 32.44 11.29
C ALA A 47 -1.35 32.96 12.65
N PHE A 48 -0.96 34.19 13.02
CA PHE A 48 -1.36 34.84 14.27
C PHE A 48 -2.86 35.16 14.32
N VAL A 49 -3.43 35.66 13.22
CA VAL A 49 -4.87 35.94 13.14
C VAL A 49 -5.69 34.65 13.26
N VAL A 50 -5.27 33.59 12.56
CA VAL A 50 -5.94 32.28 12.62
C VAL A 50 -5.84 31.68 14.03
N SER A 51 -4.68 31.72 14.66
CA SER A 51 -4.50 31.18 16.01
C SER A 51 -5.30 31.95 17.07
N LEU A 52 -5.40 33.27 16.93
CA LEU A 52 -6.23 34.10 17.80
C LEU A 52 -7.72 33.76 17.65
N GLY A 53 -8.21 33.60 16.42
CA GLY A 53 -9.58 33.16 16.15
C GLY A 53 -9.88 31.77 16.73
N LEU A 54 -8.96 30.82 16.59
CA LEU A 54 -9.10 29.47 17.15
C LEU A 54 -9.14 29.46 18.68
N ARG A 55 -8.32 30.29 19.35
CA ARG A 55 -8.37 30.41 20.81
C ARG A 55 -9.71 30.98 21.29
N LEU A 56 -10.19 32.06 20.67
CA LEU A 56 -11.42 32.73 21.10
C LEU A 56 -12.66 31.84 20.92
N THR A 57 -12.66 30.94 19.94
CA THR A 57 -13.83 30.14 19.56
C THR A 57 -13.82 28.72 20.12
N LEU A 58 -12.69 28.01 20.06
CA LEU A 58 -12.63 26.56 20.26
C LEU A 58 -11.81 26.12 21.47
N ILE A 59 -10.73 26.84 21.81
CA ILE A 59 -9.77 26.39 22.84
C ILE A 59 -9.90 27.27 24.10
N LYS A 60 -10.78 26.84 25.02
CA LYS A 60 -11.04 27.54 26.29
C LYS A 60 -10.12 27.10 27.45
N SER A 61 -9.48 25.95 27.34
CA SER A 61 -8.59 25.36 28.36
C SER A 61 -7.12 25.42 27.95
N ASP A 62 -6.23 25.19 28.92
CA ASP A 62 -4.81 25.02 28.65
C ASP A 62 -4.56 23.91 27.63
N ILE A 63 -3.60 24.16 26.74
CA ILE A 63 -3.24 23.25 25.65
C ILE A 63 -2.50 22.03 26.19
N ASN A 64 -2.93 20.84 25.77
CA ASN A 64 -2.19 19.60 26.03
C ASN A 64 -0.90 19.58 25.18
N VAL A 65 0.25 19.70 25.86
CA VAL A 65 1.60 19.70 25.27
C VAL A 65 1.85 18.43 24.45
N ASN A 66 1.31 17.28 24.87
CA ASN A 66 1.50 16.00 24.18
C ASN A 66 0.82 15.95 22.81
N LEU A 67 -0.38 16.53 22.71
CA LEU A 67 -1.10 16.60 21.43
C LEU A 67 -0.32 17.46 20.43
N PHE A 68 0.24 18.59 20.88
CA PHE A 68 1.11 19.41 20.05
C PHE A 68 2.39 18.70 19.67
N PHE A 69 3.01 17.93 20.59
CA PHE A 69 4.16 17.10 20.27
C PHE A 69 3.88 16.15 19.11
N ILE A 70 2.78 15.40 19.18
CA ILE A 70 2.37 14.46 18.13
C ILE A 70 2.13 15.19 16.81
N ILE A 71 1.44 16.34 16.83
CA ILE A 71 1.16 17.13 15.63
C ILE A 71 2.46 17.62 14.97
N PHE A 72 3.38 18.24 15.74
CA PHE A 72 4.66 18.72 15.20
C PHE A 72 5.52 17.57 14.66
N PHE A 73 5.51 16.43 15.34
CA PHE A 73 6.21 15.22 14.92
C PHE A 73 5.67 14.69 13.58
N ILE A 74 4.35 14.54 13.44
CA ILE A 74 3.70 14.06 12.21
C ILE A 74 3.91 15.07 11.07
N LEU A 75 3.72 16.36 11.32
CA LEU A 75 3.92 17.40 10.32
C LEU A 75 5.36 17.39 9.78
N GLY A 76 6.36 17.26 10.66
CA GLY A 76 7.76 17.14 10.25
C GLY A 76 8.01 15.89 9.39
N ILE A 77 7.43 14.74 9.77
CA ILE A 77 7.54 13.50 8.97
C ILE A 77 6.94 13.69 7.58
N VAL A 78 5.71 14.19 7.48
CA VAL A 78 4.99 14.35 6.20
C VAL A 78 5.72 15.33 5.28
N GLN A 79 6.16 16.47 5.82
CA GLN A 79 6.89 17.46 5.04
C GLN A 79 8.27 16.95 4.61
N GLY A 80 8.97 16.22 5.48
CA GLY A 80 10.26 15.60 5.15
C GLY A 80 10.13 14.57 4.03
N ALA A 81 9.08 13.75 4.06
CA ALA A 81 8.81 12.72 3.06
C ALA A 81 8.42 13.31 1.70
N SER A 82 7.55 14.32 1.68
CA SER A 82 7.08 14.94 0.42
C SER A 82 8.20 15.68 -0.32
N ASN A 83 9.11 16.33 0.40
CA ASN A 83 10.17 17.13 -0.20
C ASN A 83 11.46 16.38 -0.51
N CYS A 84 11.51 15.07 -0.32
CA CYS A 84 12.73 14.27 -0.55
C CYS A 84 13.30 14.41 -1.97
N TYR A 85 12.44 14.60 -2.99
CA TYR A 85 12.87 14.82 -4.37
C TYR A 85 13.67 16.11 -4.53
N ARG A 86 13.27 17.18 -3.85
CA ARG A 86 13.94 18.49 -3.89
C ARG A 86 15.30 18.49 -3.19
N THR A 87 15.51 17.54 -2.26
CA THR A 87 16.72 17.43 -1.44
C THR A 87 17.69 16.35 -1.92
N HIS A 88 17.23 15.38 -2.74
CA HIS A 88 18.06 14.27 -3.22
C HIS A 88 18.33 14.30 -4.74
N VAL A 89 17.63 15.15 -5.50
CA VAL A 89 17.94 15.44 -6.91
C VAL A 89 18.84 16.67 -7.00
N PHE A 90 20.09 16.47 -7.42
CA PHE A 90 20.99 17.61 -7.61
C PHE A 90 20.76 18.26 -8.98
N PRO A 91 20.39 19.55 -9.06
CA PRO A 91 20.03 20.20 -10.32
C PRO A 91 21.20 20.34 -11.30
N PHE A 92 22.44 20.28 -10.80
CA PHE A 92 23.65 20.42 -11.61
C PHE A 92 24.49 19.14 -11.63
N GLU A 93 23.88 17.99 -11.94
CA GLU A 93 24.56 16.68 -11.87
C GLU A 93 25.87 16.62 -12.67
N GLU A 94 25.95 17.32 -13.81
CA GLU A 94 27.17 17.41 -14.63
C GLU A 94 28.30 18.13 -13.91
N LEU A 95 27.99 19.23 -13.20
CA LEU A 95 28.95 19.98 -12.40
C LEU A 95 29.35 19.24 -11.13
N ARG A 96 28.53 18.30 -10.64
CA ARG A 96 28.84 17.51 -9.44
C ARG A 96 30.12 16.69 -9.59
N LYS A 97 30.39 16.15 -10.78
CA LYS A 97 31.60 15.36 -11.05
C LYS A 97 32.89 16.20 -10.98
N LEU A 98 32.75 17.51 -11.20
CA LEU A 98 33.84 18.49 -11.21
C LEU A 98 33.96 19.23 -9.86
N ALA A 99 32.97 19.09 -8.98
CA ALA A 99 32.94 19.80 -7.71
C ALA A 99 33.83 19.11 -6.65
N THR A 100 34.66 19.91 -5.96
CA THR A 100 35.45 19.48 -4.80
C THR A 100 34.62 19.30 -3.53
N ILE A 101 33.32 19.62 -3.57
CA ILE A 101 32.42 19.57 -2.43
C ILE A 101 31.93 18.13 -2.24
N SER A 102 32.11 17.59 -1.02
CA SER A 102 31.60 16.26 -0.68
C SER A 102 30.08 16.17 -0.81
N SER A 103 29.57 14.99 -1.19
CA SER A 103 28.13 14.71 -1.30
C SER A 103 27.37 15.04 -0.02
N ARG A 104 28.00 14.85 1.16
CA ARG A 104 27.47 15.21 2.49
C ARG A 104 27.18 16.71 2.61
N LYS A 105 28.14 17.56 2.22
CA LYS A 105 27.96 19.01 2.26
C LYS A 105 26.88 19.45 1.28
N ILE A 106 26.83 18.86 0.08
CA ILE A 106 25.79 19.16 -0.91
C ILE A 106 24.40 18.81 -0.38
N SER A 107 24.20 17.58 0.13
CA SER A 107 22.90 17.16 0.66
C SER A 107 22.46 18.01 1.85
N PHE A 108 23.38 18.36 2.73
CA PHE A 108 23.10 19.23 3.87
C PHE A 108 22.64 20.61 3.39
N ILE A 109 23.37 21.23 2.46
CA ILE A 109 22.98 22.52 1.88
C ILE A 109 21.59 22.42 1.23
N MET A 110 21.31 21.34 0.48
CA MET A 110 20.00 21.15 -0.14
C MET A 110 18.86 21.00 0.87
N ILE A 111 19.08 20.27 1.97
CA ILE A 111 18.10 20.13 3.05
C ILE A 111 17.88 21.47 3.75
N VAL A 112 18.96 22.19 4.09
CA VAL A 112 18.86 23.51 4.71
C VAL A 112 18.14 24.49 3.79
N THR A 113 18.44 24.51 2.48
CA THR A 113 17.69 25.34 1.53
C THR A 113 16.20 24.99 1.49
N ASP A 114 15.84 23.72 1.70
CA ASP A 114 14.44 23.28 1.69
C ASP A 114 13.71 23.65 2.96
N LEU A 115 14.33 23.47 4.12
CA LEU A 115 13.80 24.00 5.38
C LEU A 115 13.59 25.51 5.32
N PHE A 116 14.58 26.27 4.83
CA PHE A 116 14.44 27.72 4.66
C PHE A 116 13.31 28.08 3.73
N TYR A 117 13.20 27.38 2.60
CA TYR A 117 12.13 27.56 1.64
C TYR A 117 10.74 27.29 2.26
N ILE A 118 10.58 26.18 2.99
CA ILE A 118 9.32 25.81 3.66
C ILE A 118 8.93 26.87 4.69
N PHE A 119 9.88 27.31 5.51
CA PHE A 119 9.63 28.36 6.52
C PHE A 119 9.21 29.68 5.89
N MET A 120 9.67 29.99 4.67
CA MET A 120 9.37 31.25 4.00
C MET A 120 8.03 31.25 3.25
N PHE A 121 7.61 30.11 2.70
CA PHE A 121 6.53 30.08 1.70
C PHE A 121 5.44 29.03 1.95
N SER A 122 5.62 28.12 2.90
CA SER A 122 4.66 27.03 3.17
C SER A 122 4.62 26.66 4.65
N SER A 123 4.53 27.67 5.52
CA SER A 123 4.69 27.54 6.98
C SER A 123 3.53 28.10 7.79
N SER A 124 2.50 28.67 7.18
CA SER A 124 1.28 29.16 7.86
C SER A 124 0.71 28.20 8.90
N ILE A 125 0.64 26.90 8.61
CA ILE A 125 0.17 25.89 9.59
C ILE A 125 1.15 25.76 10.77
N LEU A 126 2.44 25.70 10.49
CA LEU A 126 3.49 25.59 11.51
C LEU A 126 3.52 26.83 12.41
N TYR A 127 3.51 28.03 11.82
CA TYR A 127 3.44 29.29 12.55
C TYR A 127 2.12 29.46 13.28
N GLY A 128 1.01 28.96 12.73
CA GLY A 128 -0.30 28.94 13.38
C GLY A 128 -0.27 28.10 14.65
N LEU A 129 0.34 26.92 14.60
CA LEU A 129 0.49 26.05 15.78
C LEU A 129 1.46 26.64 16.82
N LEU A 130 2.59 27.22 16.40
CA LEU A 130 3.52 27.89 17.32
C LEU A 130 2.87 29.12 17.98
N SER A 131 2.12 29.92 17.23
CA SER A 131 1.39 31.06 17.80
C SER A 131 0.25 30.62 18.71
N LEU A 132 -0.47 29.53 18.40
CA LEU A 132 -1.44 28.92 19.31
C LEU A 132 -0.81 28.55 20.66
N ILE A 133 0.33 27.85 20.65
CA ILE A 133 1.09 27.50 21.85
C ILE A 133 1.48 28.75 22.66
N TYR A 134 2.00 29.76 21.97
CA TYR A 134 2.46 31.00 22.60
C TYR A 134 1.31 31.76 23.28
N ILE A 135 0.17 31.85 22.59
CA ILE A 135 -1.00 32.59 23.07
C ILE A 135 -1.69 31.82 24.22
N SER A 136 -1.88 30.51 24.07
CA SER A 136 -2.70 29.68 24.97
C SER A 136 -2.03 29.24 26.26
N SER A 137 -0.71 29.15 26.32
CA SER A 137 -0.01 28.72 27.53
C SER A 137 -0.11 29.78 28.64
N ASN A 138 -0.35 29.37 29.88
CA ASN A 138 -0.35 30.24 31.05
C ASN A 138 1.06 30.52 31.63
N ALA A 139 2.11 30.22 30.87
CA ALA A 139 3.50 30.32 31.29
C ALA A 139 4.10 31.74 31.16
N PHE A 140 5.21 32.00 31.87
CA PHE A 140 5.98 33.24 31.67
C PHE A 140 6.50 33.37 30.23
N ILE A 141 6.67 34.59 29.73
CA ILE A 141 7.08 34.86 28.33
C ILE A 141 8.33 34.04 27.93
N PHE A 142 9.32 33.93 28.82
CA PHE A 142 10.53 33.15 28.55
C PHE A 142 10.25 31.65 28.36
N GLN A 143 9.37 31.07 29.18
CA GLN A 143 8.94 29.67 29.07
C GLN A 143 8.13 29.42 27.79
N LYS A 144 7.32 30.41 27.36
CA LYS A 144 6.59 30.33 26.09
C LYS A 144 7.53 30.27 24.88
N ILE A 145 8.57 31.09 24.92
CA ILE A 145 9.61 31.12 23.89
C ILE A 145 10.36 29.78 23.89
N SER A 146 10.79 29.28 25.05
CA SER A 146 11.52 28.01 25.12
C SER A 146 10.69 26.82 24.62
N LEU A 147 9.40 26.77 24.95
CA LEU A 147 8.48 25.72 24.49
C LEU A 147 8.26 25.78 22.97
N SER A 148 8.14 26.99 22.41
CA SER A 148 8.03 27.18 20.95
C SER A 148 9.31 26.74 20.23
N VAL A 149 10.48 27.06 20.78
CA VAL A 149 11.78 26.62 20.26
C VAL A 149 11.90 25.10 20.31
N PHE A 150 11.45 24.46 21.40
CA PHE A 150 11.46 23.00 21.53
C PHE A 150 10.61 22.31 20.46
N PHE A 151 9.39 22.79 20.20
CA PHE A 151 8.55 22.21 19.14
C PHE A 151 9.11 22.43 17.73
N LEU A 152 9.71 23.61 17.49
CA LEU A 152 10.41 23.87 16.23
C LEU A 152 11.62 22.94 16.06
N PHE A 153 12.35 22.66 17.14
CA PHE A 153 13.44 21.69 17.15
C PHE A 153 12.96 20.27 16.79
N ILE A 154 11.87 19.81 17.41
CA ILE A 154 11.26 18.49 17.09
C ILE A 154 10.86 18.42 15.61
N TYR A 155 10.24 19.47 15.09
CA TYR A 155 9.87 19.55 13.68
C TYR A 155 11.07 19.43 12.75
N ILE A 156 12.17 20.15 13.03
CA ILE A 156 13.39 20.09 12.21
C ILE A 156 14.02 18.69 12.27
N CYS A 157 14.11 18.08 13.45
CA CYS A 157 14.67 16.74 13.63
C CYS A 157 13.84 15.68 12.89
N SER A 158 12.52 15.69 13.08
CA SER A 158 11.60 14.76 12.40
C SER A 158 11.60 14.94 10.88
N PHE A 159 11.63 16.19 10.40
CA PHE A 159 11.80 16.51 8.98
C PHE A 159 13.10 15.92 8.43
N TYR A 160 14.22 16.16 9.11
CA TYR A 160 15.53 15.67 8.68
C TYR A 160 15.57 14.14 8.61
N CYS A 161 15.13 13.46 9.68
CA CYS A 161 15.08 11.99 9.74
C CYS A 161 14.21 11.42 8.62
N SER A 162 12.98 11.93 8.47
CA SER A 162 12.05 11.49 7.43
C SER A 162 12.63 11.71 6.03
N ASN A 163 13.13 12.91 5.73
CA ASN A 163 13.69 13.24 4.43
C ASN A 163 14.86 12.31 4.04
N ARG A 164 15.73 11.96 4.99
CA ARG A 164 16.86 11.04 4.77
C ARG A 164 16.40 9.59 4.57
N ILE A 165 15.44 9.12 5.37
CA ILE A 165 14.89 7.76 5.26
C ILE A 165 14.17 7.58 3.91
N PHE A 166 13.27 8.50 3.56
CA PHE A 166 12.54 8.48 2.28
C PHE A 166 13.47 8.72 1.09
N GLY A 167 14.46 9.60 1.23
CA GLY A 167 15.51 9.82 0.25
C GLY A 167 16.28 8.54 -0.07
N GLN A 168 16.74 7.84 0.97
CA GLN A 168 17.42 6.54 0.83
C GLN A 168 16.51 5.47 0.21
N TYR A 169 15.22 5.46 0.59
CA TYR A 169 14.24 4.55 0.03
C TYR A 169 14.08 4.73 -1.48
N ILE A 170 13.87 5.97 -1.95
CA ILE A 170 13.72 6.26 -3.38
C ILE A 170 15.03 6.03 -4.13
N TYR A 171 16.19 6.38 -3.56
CA TYR A 171 17.47 6.03 -4.18
C TYR A 171 17.59 4.52 -4.39
N ASN A 172 17.29 3.73 -3.36
CA ASN A 172 17.32 2.28 -3.47
C ASN A 172 16.25 1.76 -4.45
N LYS A 173 15.10 2.43 -4.56
CA LYS A 173 14.06 2.15 -5.55
C LYS A 173 14.58 2.34 -6.98
N ILE A 174 15.38 3.38 -7.21
CA ILE A 174 16.00 3.68 -8.51
C ILE A 174 17.15 2.71 -8.82
N VAL A 175 18.01 2.45 -7.82
CA VAL A 175 19.25 1.68 -8.01
C VAL A 175 19.05 0.17 -8.02
N LYS A 176 18.13 -0.35 -7.19
CA LYS A 176 17.75 -1.76 -7.15
C LYS A 176 16.28 -1.87 -7.54
N ALA A 177 16.01 -2.62 -8.61
CA ALA A 177 14.64 -2.82 -9.07
C ALA A 177 13.82 -3.51 -7.97
N ILE A 178 14.39 -4.51 -7.30
CA ILE A 178 13.70 -5.29 -6.26
C ILE A 178 14.69 -5.59 -5.12
N GLY A 179 14.59 -4.85 -4.02
CA GLY A 179 15.53 -4.92 -2.89
C GLY A 179 14.85 -4.97 -1.51
N LEU A 180 15.64 -5.28 -0.48
CA LEU A 180 15.16 -5.48 0.90
C LEU A 180 14.44 -4.26 1.49
N THR A 181 14.81 -3.04 1.09
CA THR A 181 14.08 -1.84 1.51
C THR A 181 12.64 -1.82 0.99
N ARG A 182 12.40 -2.22 -0.27
CA ARG A 182 11.02 -2.32 -0.79
C ARG A 182 10.22 -3.40 -0.04
N LEU A 183 10.86 -4.50 0.37
CA LEU A 183 10.23 -5.53 1.19
C LEU A 183 9.79 -5.00 2.56
N ILE A 184 10.64 -4.22 3.26
CA ILE A 184 10.30 -3.64 4.57
C ILE A 184 9.08 -2.71 4.47
N PHE A 185 9.09 -1.78 3.52
CA PHE A 185 7.95 -0.87 3.31
C PHE A 185 6.69 -1.64 2.90
N TYR A 186 6.84 -2.70 2.09
CA TYR A 186 5.75 -3.59 1.77
C TYR A 186 5.18 -4.28 3.01
N SER A 187 6.02 -4.83 3.91
CA SER A 187 5.57 -5.48 5.14
C SER A 187 4.86 -4.52 6.11
N ILE A 188 5.32 -3.27 6.21
CA ILE A 188 4.64 -2.24 7.03
C ILE A 188 3.25 -1.96 6.44
N GLY A 189 3.16 -1.77 5.12
CA GLY A 189 1.87 -1.59 4.45
C GLY A 189 0.93 -2.78 4.67
N ALA A 190 1.43 -4.01 4.51
CA ALA A 190 0.65 -5.23 4.71
C ALA A 190 0.08 -5.34 6.13
N ALA A 191 0.91 -5.04 7.15
CA ALA A 191 0.46 -5.01 8.54
C ALA A 191 -0.62 -3.94 8.77
N LEU A 192 -0.45 -2.73 8.22
CA LEU A 192 -1.43 -1.66 8.32
C LEU A 192 -2.76 -2.02 7.67
N PHE A 193 -2.76 -2.61 6.47
CA PHE A 193 -3.99 -3.04 5.79
C PHE A 193 -4.72 -4.15 6.55
N THR A 194 -3.97 -5.10 7.11
CA THR A 194 -4.56 -6.16 7.96
C THR A 194 -5.19 -5.58 9.22
N TYR A 195 -4.47 -4.70 9.91
CA TYR A 195 -4.98 -4.02 11.11
C TYR A 195 -6.20 -3.16 10.79
N PHE A 196 -6.18 -2.42 9.69
CA PHE A 196 -7.29 -1.58 9.26
C PHE A 196 -8.55 -2.39 8.96
N GLY A 197 -8.42 -3.50 8.21
CA GLY A 197 -9.55 -4.41 7.96
C GLY A 197 -10.12 -5.01 9.24
N PHE A 198 -9.25 -5.41 10.16
CA PHE A 198 -9.66 -5.92 11.48
C PHE A 198 -10.39 -4.84 12.30
N PHE A 199 -9.84 -3.62 12.35
CA PHE A 199 -10.38 -2.51 13.12
C PHE A 199 -11.76 -2.10 12.61
N ILE A 200 -11.96 -2.00 11.30
CA ILE A 200 -13.26 -1.64 10.71
C ILE A 200 -14.37 -2.57 11.19
N VAL A 201 -14.15 -3.89 11.15
CA VAL A 201 -15.19 -4.82 11.57
C VAL A 201 -15.35 -4.84 13.08
N SER A 202 -14.24 -4.98 13.81
CA SER A 202 -14.26 -5.19 15.27
C SER A 202 -14.68 -3.96 16.06
N PHE A 203 -14.45 -2.74 15.53
CA PHE A 203 -14.76 -1.49 16.21
C PHE A 203 -15.91 -0.72 15.54
N VAL A 204 -16.02 -0.72 14.21
CA VAL A 204 -17.10 0.04 13.53
C VAL A 204 -18.34 -0.83 13.39
N PHE A 205 -18.27 -1.91 12.61
CA PHE A 205 -19.46 -2.69 12.27
C PHE A 205 -20.05 -3.46 13.45
N SER A 206 -19.23 -4.08 14.30
CA SER A 206 -19.69 -4.84 15.47
C SER A 206 -20.57 -3.98 16.40
N ASN A 207 -20.14 -2.74 16.66
CA ASN A 207 -20.84 -1.81 17.54
C ASN A 207 -22.11 -1.29 16.89
N ILE A 208 -22.10 -0.99 15.58
CA ILE A 208 -23.32 -0.66 14.84
C ILE A 208 -24.33 -1.80 14.95
N VAL A 209 -23.92 -3.05 14.71
CA VAL A 209 -24.80 -4.22 14.81
C VAL A 209 -25.33 -4.39 16.23
N TYR A 210 -24.51 -4.18 17.26
CA TYR A 210 -24.94 -4.21 18.66
C TYR A 210 -26.04 -3.18 18.93
N PHE A 211 -25.86 -1.94 18.53
CA PHE A 211 -26.87 -0.89 18.70
C PHE A 211 -28.13 -1.15 17.87
N ILE A 212 -28.00 -1.71 16.66
CA ILE A 212 -29.15 -2.13 15.86
C ILE A 212 -29.96 -3.18 16.61
N LYS A 213 -29.32 -4.23 17.13
CA LYS A 213 -30.00 -5.29 17.90
C LYS A 213 -30.64 -4.76 19.19
N LYS A 214 -30.03 -3.76 19.83
CA LYS A 214 -30.54 -3.12 21.06
C LYS A 214 -31.84 -2.34 20.79
N TYR A 215 -31.90 -1.59 19.69
CA TYR A 215 -32.98 -0.65 19.40
C TYR A 215 -34.07 -1.21 18.48
N PHE A 216 -33.71 -2.05 17.52
CA PHE A 216 -34.61 -2.58 16.50
C PHE A 216 -34.96 -4.06 16.75
N VAL A 217 -35.80 -4.30 17.77
CA VAL A 217 -36.25 -5.65 18.14
C VAL A 217 -37.39 -6.15 17.25
N ASN A 218 -38.33 -5.27 16.88
CA ASN A 218 -39.51 -5.60 16.07
C ASN A 218 -39.59 -4.74 14.80
N ILE A 219 -40.26 -5.21 13.75
CA ILE A 219 -40.41 -4.45 12.49
C ILE A 219 -41.07 -3.07 12.72
N GLU A 220 -42.01 -2.98 13.66
CA GLU A 220 -42.66 -1.71 14.03
C GLU A 220 -41.68 -0.66 14.56
N SER A 221 -40.59 -1.10 15.21
CA SER A 221 -39.55 -0.19 15.72
C SER A 221 -38.79 0.54 14.60
N VAL A 222 -38.75 -0.05 13.40
CA VAL A 222 -38.09 0.55 12.22
C VAL A 222 -38.83 1.80 11.75
N ASN A 223 -40.15 1.86 11.95
CA ASN A 223 -40.97 3.02 11.54
C ASN A 223 -41.06 4.10 12.63
N ASN A 224 -40.49 3.87 13.82
CA ASN A 224 -40.57 4.83 14.92
C ASN A 224 -39.39 5.82 14.90
N LYS A 225 -39.70 7.09 14.62
CA LYS A 225 -38.71 8.18 14.57
C LYS A 225 -37.93 8.37 15.88
N VAL A 226 -38.58 8.17 17.04
CA VAL A 226 -37.94 8.33 18.36
C VAL A 226 -36.83 7.28 18.55
N ILE A 227 -37.05 6.06 18.06
CA ILE A 227 -36.07 4.97 18.13
C ILE A 227 -34.84 5.33 17.27
N TRP A 228 -35.03 5.84 16.05
CA TRP A 228 -33.94 6.32 15.21
C TRP A 228 -33.14 7.46 15.85
N GLU A 229 -33.81 8.44 16.45
CA GLU A 229 -33.15 9.54 17.15
C GLU A 229 -32.31 9.01 18.33
N SER A 230 -32.86 8.11 19.16
CA SER A 230 -32.12 7.48 20.27
C SER A 230 -30.93 6.64 19.80
N PHE A 231 -31.10 5.84 18.73
CA PHE A 231 -30.05 5.04 18.10
C PHE A 231 -28.90 5.92 17.63
N SER A 232 -29.21 6.99 16.90
CA SER A 232 -28.20 7.91 16.35
C SER A 232 -27.43 8.63 17.47
N LYS A 233 -28.12 9.05 18.52
CA LYS A 233 -27.51 9.73 19.68
C LYS A 233 -26.60 8.79 20.45
N ASP A 234 -27.05 7.58 20.76
CA ASP A 234 -26.28 6.59 21.51
C ASP A 234 -25.03 6.12 20.76
N ILE A 235 -25.14 5.86 19.45
CA ILE A 235 -23.99 5.53 18.60
C ILE A 235 -23.01 6.71 18.56
N GLY A 236 -23.53 7.92 18.35
CA GLY A 236 -22.70 9.14 18.34
C GLY A 236 -21.94 9.30 19.66
N MET A 237 -22.64 9.20 20.80
CA MET A 237 -22.03 9.26 22.13
C MET A 237 -21.02 8.13 22.36
N PHE A 238 -21.30 6.91 21.88
CA PHE A 238 -20.36 5.79 21.99
C PHE A 238 -19.04 6.09 21.28
N TYR A 239 -19.08 6.57 20.04
CA TYR A 239 -17.86 6.90 19.30
C TYR A 239 -17.14 8.12 19.87
N VAL A 240 -17.87 9.14 20.32
CA VAL A 240 -17.27 10.30 21.02
C VAL A 240 -16.57 9.85 22.29
N ASN A 241 -17.22 9.03 23.11
CA ASN A 241 -16.63 8.51 24.35
C ASN A 241 -15.47 7.54 24.08
N SER A 242 -15.52 6.77 23.00
CA SER A 242 -14.42 5.90 22.60
C SER A 242 -13.21 6.70 22.12
N ALA A 243 -13.44 7.78 21.35
CA ALA A 243 -12.41 8.71 20.94
C ALA A 243 -11.82 9.47 22.13
N SER A 244 -12.64 9.90 23.10
CA SER A 244 -12.15 10.54 24.33
C SER A 244 -11.34 9.58 25.18
N LYS A 245 -11.79 8.33 25.35
CA LYS A 245 -11.02 7.28 26.04
C LYS A 245 -9.71 6.95 25.32
N PHE A 246 -9.72 6.89 23.99
CA PHE A 246 -8.50 6.70 23.20
C PHE A 246 -7.53 7.85 23.42
N TYR A 247 -8.03 9.09 23.38
CA TYR A 247 -7.27 10.29 23.67
C TYR A 247 -6.70 10.28 25.11
N GLU A 248 -7.50 9.92 26.11
CA GLU A 248 -7.05 9.79 27.50
C GLU A 248 -5.99 8.70 27.67
N SER A 249 -6.22 7.52 27.09
CA SER A 249 -5.34 6.36 27.24
C SER A 249 -4.04 6.44 26.45
N HIS A 250 -3.99 7.15 25.31
CA HIS A 250 -2.82 7.20 24.43
C HIS A 250 -2.17 8.58 24.31
N VAL A 251 -2.89 9.69 24.57
CA VAL A 251 -2.34 11.05 24.44
C VAL A 251 -2.09 11.68 25.81
N TYR A 252 -2.96 11.43 26.79
CA TYR A 252 -2.72 11.84 28.19
C TYR A 252 -1.70 10.96 28.91
N SER A 253 -1.60 9.68 28.54
CA SER A 253 -0.62 8.75 29.11
C SER A 253 0.83 9.05 28.70
N PHE A 254 1.05 9.83 27.62
CA PHE A 254 2.37 10.37 27.34
C PHE A 254 2.77 11.30 28.48
N THR A 255 3.68 10.88 29.32
CA THR A 255 4.22 11.77 30.34
C THR A 255 5.22 12.74 29.70
N TYR A 256 5.54 13.83 30.39
CA TYR A 256 6.64 14.72 30.00
C TYR A 256 7.98 13.96 29.84
N ILE A 257 8.17 12.87 30.59
CA ILE A 257 9.34 11.99 30.51
C ILE A 257 9.36 11.27 29.15
N ASP A 258 8.21 10.78 28.67
CA ASP A 258 8.11 10.11 27.38
C ASP A 258 8.40 11.07 26.22
N VAL A 259 7.86 12.29 26.29
CA VAL A 259 8.15 13.35 25.30
C VAL A 259 9.65 13.66 25.26
N PHE A 260 10.29 13.79 26.43
CA PHE A 260 11.73 14.01 26.51
C PHE A 260 12.51 12.84 25.92
N LEU A 261 12.18 11.61 26.28
CA LEU A 261 12.86 10.40 25.81
C LEU A 261 12.74 10.24 24.29
N VAL A 262 11.54 10.41 23.73
CA VAL A 262 11.33 10.37 22.27
C VAL A 262 12.12 11.49 21.58
N SER A 263 12.13 12.70 22.13
CA SER A 263 12.91 13.81 21.56
C SER A 263 14.42 13.53 21.57
N ALA A 264 14.94 12.90 22.63
CA ALA A 264 16.34 12.48 22.73
C ALA A 264 16.66 11.36 21.72
N MET A 265 15.79 10.36 21.57
CA MET A 265 15.94 9.31 20.55
C MET A 265 15.94 9.90 19.13
N LEU A 266 15.08 10.88 18.86
CA LEU A 266 15.04 11.58 17.58
C LEU A 266 16.32 12.36 17.30
N LEU A 267 16.87 13.02 18.32
CA LEU A 267 18.13 13.73 18.22
C LEU A 267 19.29 12.76 17.91
N ILE A 268 19.37 11.64 18.63
CA ILE A 268 20.36 10.58 18.38
C ILE A 268 20.23 10.07 16.94
N LEU A 269 19.00 9.77 16.49
CA LEU A 269 18.74 9.32 15.13
C LEU A 269 19.16 10.35 14.09
N ALA A 270 18.89 11.64 14.32
CA ALA A 270 19.30 12.73 13.43
C ALA A 270 20.83 12.81 13.32
N ILE A 271 21.55 12.69 14.44
CA ILE A 271 23.03 12.66 14.47
C ILE A 271 23.57 11.46 13.70
N LEU A 272 23.02 10.26 13.92
CA LEU A 272 23.41 9.05 13.19
C LEU A 272 23.19 9.21 11.68
N LEU A 273 22.05 9.79 11.27
CA LEU A 273 21.74 10.04 9.86
C LEU A 273 22.57 11.18 9.24
N LEU A 274 23.06 12.13 10.03
CA LEU A 274 24.06 13.12 9.61
C LEU A 274 25.42 12.47 9.34
N ALA A 275 25.82 11.47 10.14
CA ALA A 275 27.07 10.75 9.95
C ALA A 275 27.06 9.86 8.69
N MET A 276 25.89 9.33 8.31
CA MET A 276 25.73 8.48 7.12
C MET A 276 25.90 9.24 5.79
N GLU A 277 26.48 8.58 4.78
CA GLU A 277 26.60 9.19 3.45
C GLU A 277 25.25 9.34 2.72
N PRO A 278 24.95 10.53 2.17
CA PRO A 278 23.76 10.74 1.37
C PRO A 278 23.87 10.10 0.00
N LYS A 279 22.79 9.42 -0.39
CA LYS A 279 22.64 8.87 -1.72
C LYS A 279 21.73 9.75 -2.56
N LEU A 280 22.35 10.59 -3.39
CA LEU A 280 21.67 11.46 -4.35
C LEU A 280 21.22 10.67 -5.58
N TYR A 281 20.09 11.03 -6.17
CA TYR A 281 19.51 10.29 -7.30
C TYR A 281 20.36 10.49 -8.56
N PRO A 282 20.65 9.41 -9.32
CA PRO A 282 21.29 9.53 -10.62
C PRO A 282 20.29 10.01 -11.69
N LEU A 283 20.55 11.12 -12.39
CA LEU A 283 19.67 11.63 -13.47
C LEU A 283 20.10 11.16 -14.86
N LYS A 284 21.40 10.96 -15.11
CA LYS A 284 21.91 10.41 -16.39
C LYS A 284 22.42 8.98 -16.28
N THR A 285 21.65 8.07 -16.86
CA THR A 285 21.89 6.65 -17.08
C THR A 285 23.16 6.38 -17.91
N LYS A 286 24.27 6.04 -17.26
CA LYS A 286 25.10 4.94 -17.79
C LYS A 286 24.72 3.72 -16.99
N MET A 287 24.02 2.79 -17.65
CA MET A 287 23.58 1.48 -17.18
C MET A 287 23.71 1.30 -15.67
N LEU A 288 22.58 1.45 -14.95
CA LEU A 288 22.40 0.82 -13.64
C LEU A 288 23.09 -0.56 -13.71
N PRO A 289 24.10 -0.83 -12.89
CA PRO A 289 24.97 -1.98 -13.10
C PRO A 289 24.09 -3.21 -13.21
N LYS A 290 24.08 -3.83 -14.40
CA LYS A 290 23.33 -5.04 -14.72
C LYS A 290 23.63 -6.20 -13.74
N THR A 291 24.63 -6.03 -12.90
CA THR A 291 25.31 -7.06 -12.09
C THR A 291 24.97 -7.07 -10.60
N LYS A 292 24.10 -6.20 -10.07
CA LYS A 292 23.65 -6.40 -8.68
C LYS A 292 22.56 -7.48 -8.65
N ILE A 293 22.86 -8.56 -7.93
CA ILE A 293 21.91 -9.62 -7.57
C ILE A 293 20.81 -8.97 -6.73
N ASP A 294 19.62 -8.85 -7.34
CA ASP A 294 18.41 -8.37 -6.69
C ASP A 294 17.58 -9.56 -6.18
N LEU A 295 16.59 -9.30 -5.31
CA LEU A 295 15.76 -10.37 -4.73
C LEU A 295 14.99 -11.17 -5.80
N CYS A 296 14.69 -10.57 -6.95
CA CYS A 296 14.13 -11.28 -8.10
C CYS A 296 15.09 -12.33 -8.66
N ASN A 297 16.39 -12.03 -8.74
CA ASN A 297 17.37 -12.98 -9.24
C ASN A 297 17.55 -14.14 -8.24
N LEU A 298 17.51 -13.85 -6.93
CA LEU A 298 17.51 -14.88 -5.89
C LEU A 298 16.26 -15.77 -5.98
N TYR A 299 15.09 -15.19 -6.19
CA TYR A 299 13.84 -15.93 -6.37
C TYR A 299 13.89 -16.82 -7.62
N VAL A 300 14.35 -16.30 -8.75
CA VAL A 300 14.53 -17.09 -9.99
C VAL A 300 15.55 -18.21 -9.79
N PHE A 301 16.66 -17.93 -9.11
CA PHE A 301 17.67 -18.94 -8.78
C PHE A 301 17.07 -20.06 -7.91
N PHE A 302 16.30 -19.71 -6.88
CA PHE A 302 15.61 -20.67 -6.02
C PHE A 302 14.64 -21.55 -6.82
N LEU A 303 13.79 -20.94 -7.66
CA LEU A 303 12.84 -21.69 -8.50
C LEU A 303 13.55 -22.63 -9.49
N ASN A 304 14.65 -22.18 -10.10
CA ASN A 304 15.43 -23.00 -11.04
C ASN A 304 16.11 -24.19 -10.32
N LYS A 305 16.54 -24.02 -9.07
CA LYS A 305 17.17 -25.09 -8.27
C LYS A 305 16.14 -26.07 -7.72
N ALA A 306 14.99 -25.59 -7.25
CA ALA A 306 13.94 -26.41 -6.66
C ALA A 306 13.24 -27.32 -7.69
N LEU A 307 13.22 -26.95 -8.97
CA LEU A 307 12.49 -27.67 -10.01
C LEU A 307 13.39 -27.97 -11.21
N LYS A 308 13.87 -29.21 -11.32
CA LYS A 308 14.48 -29.72 -12.57
C LYS A 308 13.38 -29.86 -13.63
N LYS A 309 13.14 -28.81 -14.41
CA LYS A 309 12.12 -28.78 -15.47
C LYS A 309 12.71 -28.47 -16.85
N ASN A 310 11.86 -28.71 -17.86
CA ASN A 310 12.13 -28.56 -19.29
C ASN A 310 12.78 -27.22 -19.66
N ILE A 311 13.49 -27.20 -20.80
CA ILE A 311 14.18 -26.00 -21.32
C ILE A 311 13.24 -24.79 -21.42
N PHE A 312 12.00 -24.98 -21.90
CA PHE A 312 10.99 -23.93 -21.97
C PHE A 312 10.72 -23.24 -20.62
N PHE A 313 10.70 -24.00 -19.53
CA PHE A 313 10.52 -23.46 -18.18
C PHE A 313 11.71 -22.58 -17.76
N LYS A 314 12.94 -23.04 -18.04
CA LYS A 314 14.15 -22.26 -17.77
C LYS A 314 14.20 -20.98 -18.59
N CYS A 315 13.84 -21.03 -19.87
CA CYS A 315 13.74 -19.86 -20.73
C CYS A 315 12.72 -18.85 -20.18
N SER A 316 11.52 -19.30 -19.79
CA SER A 316 10.51 -18.42 -19.19
C SER A 316 10.95 -17.82 -17.86
N LEU A 317 11.70 -18.55 -17.03
CA LEU A 317 12.28 -18.04 -15.77
C LEU A 317 13.36 -16.98 -16.02
N LEU A 318 14.27 -17.21 -16.98
CA LEU A 318 15.28 -16.22 -17.35
C LEU A 318 14.64 -14.94 -17.89
N LYS A 319 13.54 -15.08 -18.64
CA LYS A 319 12.78 -13.95 -19.14
C LYS A 319 12.15 -13.10 -18.03
N LEU A 320 11.73 -13.71 -16.92
CA LEU A 320 11.26 -13.00 -15.74
C LEU A 320 12.37 -12.09 -15.16
N ALA A 321 13.59 -12.62 -15.04
CA ALA A 321 14.73 -11.85 -14.57
C ALA A 321 15.08 -10.69 -15.53
N ASN A 322 14.93 -10.90 -16.83
CA ASN A 322 15.18 -9.87 -17.84
C ASN A 322 14.10 -8.77 -17.86
N THR A 323 12.84 -9.13 -17.58
CA THR A 323 11.69 -8.21 -17.53
C THR A 323 11.45 -7.60 -16.13
N ARG A 324 12.39 -7.77 -15.20
CA ARG A 324 12.27 -7.35 -13.79
C ARG A 324 11.87 -5.89 -13.58
N TRP A 325 12.22 -4.98 -14.50
CA TRP A 325 11.89 -3.56 -14.38
C TRP A 325 10.40 -3.27 -14.59
N ILE A 326 9.73 -4.04 -15.45
CA ILE A 326 8.28 -3.97 -15.67
C ILE A 326 7.56 -4.41 -14.39
N ILE A 327 8.10 -5.44 -13.74
CA ILE A 327 7.50 -6.12 -12.59
C ILE A 327 7.87 -5.45 -11.24
N ALA A 328 8.90 -4.60 -11.23
CA ALA A 328 9.55 -4.13 -10.02
C ALA A 328 8.62 -3.48 -8.98
N ASN A 329 7.61 -2.73 -9.44
CA ASN A 329 6.73 -1.97 -8.56
C ASN A 329 5.86 -2.88 -7.69
N ASN A 330 5.32 -3.95 -8.27
CA ASN A 330 4.34 -4.79 -7.59
C ASN A 330 4.87 -6.22 -7.34
N PHE A 331 6.16 -6.46 -7.53
CA PHE A 331 6.79 -7.77 -7.35
C PHE A 331 6.44 -8.44 -6.00
N PHE A 332 6.53 -7.71 -4.88
CA PHE A 332 6.21 -8.27 -3.57
C PHE A 332 4.71 -8.53 -3.38
N GLN A 333 3.85 -7.68 -3.94
CA GLN A 333 2.40 -7.91 -3.92
C GLN A 333 2.04 -9.19 -4.71
N ASN A 334 2.70 -9.40 -5.85
CA ASN A 334 2.51 -10.59 -6.68
C ASN A 334 3.03 -11.89 -6.04
N ILE A 335 4.21 -11.84 -5.41
CA ILE A 335 4.88 -13.05 -4.89
C ILE A 335 4.52 -13.37 -3.45
N ILE A 336 4.18 -12.38 -2.61
CA ILE A 336 3.91 -12.62 -1.19
C ILE A 336 2.40 -12.67 -0.96
N LEU A 337 1.70 -11.54 -1.10
CA LEU A 337 0.24 -11.36 -1.01
C LEU A 337 -0.10 -9.90 -1.33
N THR A 338 -1.24 -9.60 -1.91
CA THR A 338 -1.63 -8.23 -2.23
C THR A 338 -2.13 -7.47 -1.01
N TYR A 339 -2.12 -6.13 -1.06
CA TYR A 339 -2.64 -5.33 0.06
C TYR A 339 -4.14 -5.56 0.28
N GLU A 340 -4.90 -5.75 -0.81
CA GLU A 340 -6.31 -6.08 -0.73
C GLU A 340 -6.53 -7.45 -0.06
N SER A 341 -5.69 -8.44 -0.40
CA SER A 341 -5.73 -9.75 0.27
C SER A 341 -5.45 -9.66 1.78
N PHE A 342 -4.47 -8.83 2.20
CA PHE A 342 -4.22 -8.57 3.63
C PHE A 342 -5.39 -7.89 4.32
N PHE A 343 -6.05 -6.95 3.65
CA PHE A 343 -7.26 -6.33 4.14
C PHE A 343 -8.39 -7.37 4.33
N TYR A 344 -8.63 -8.24 3.35
CA TYR A 344 -9.60 -9.33 3.48
C TYR A 344 -9.26 -10.30 4.61
N ILE A 345 -7.98 -10.63 4.83
CA ILE A 345 -7.54 -11.41 5.98
C ILE A 345 -7.94 -10.72 7.29
N GLY A 346 -7.68 -9.42 7.43
CA GLY A 346 -8.07 -8.65 8.62
C GLY A 346 -9.57 -8.66 8.88
N VAL A 347 -10.37 -8.39 7.84
CA VAL A 347 -11.85 -8.43 7.89
C VAL A 347 -12.34 -9.82 8.31
N MET A 348 -11.92 -10.88 7.62
CA MET A 348 -12.44 -12.22 7.90
C MET A 348 -11.99 -12.76 9.27
N LEU A 349 -10.73 -12.51 9.69
CA LEU A 349 -10.26 -12.88 11.02
C LEU A 349 -11.10 -12.22 12.13
N SER A 350 -11.44 -10.94 11.98
CA SER A 350 -12.28 -10.26 12.96
C SER A 350 -13.71 -10.83 13.01
N ILE A 351 -14.33 -11.17 11.88
CA ILE A 351 -15.66 -11.81 11.84
C ILE A 351 -15.61 -13.19 12.51
N ILE A 352 -14.55 -13.97 12.24
CA ILE A 352 -14.33 -15.28 12.87
C ILE A 352 -14.25 -15.14 14.40
N LEU A 353 -13.47 -14.18 14.91
CA LEU A 353 -13.31 -13.97 16.35
C LEU A 353 -14.59 -13.47 17.04
N LEU A 354 -15.37 -12.62 16.37
CA LEU A 354 -16.64 -12.11 16.90
C LEU A 354 -17.71 -13.21 17.03
N ASN A 355 -17.64 -14.28 16.23
CA ASN A 355 -18.60 -15.39 16.24
C ASN A 355 -18.10 -16.61 17.02
N SER A 356 -17.52 -16.40 18.21
CA SER A 356 -16.93 -17.46 19.06
C SER A 356 -17.90 -18.56 19.49
N GLN A 357 -19.20 -18.31 19.44
CA GLN A 357 -20.24 -19.26 19.84
C GLN A 357 -20.47 -20.34 18.77
N ASN A 358 -20.34 -19.99 17.49
CA ASN A 358 -20.70 -20.84 16.36
C ASN A 358 -19.47 -21.40 15.65
N ARG A 359 -18.92 -22.51 16.17
CA ARG A 359 -17.73 -23.16 15.60
C ARG A 359 -17.87 -23.50 14.11
N MET A 360 -19.06 -23.93 13.70
CA MET A 360 -19.29 -24.35 12.32
C MET A 360 -19.32 -23.16 11.35
N LEU A 361 -19.88 -22.02 11.79
CA LEU A 361 -19.78 -20.75 11.06
C LEU A 361 -18.32 -20.30 10.96
N GLN A 362 -17.54 -20.45 12.04
CA GLN A 362 -16.12 -20.09 12.02
C GLN A 362 -15.32 -20.92 11.02
N ILE A 363 -15.57 -22.24 10.94
CA ILE A 363 -14.96 -23.12 9.94
C ILE A 363 -15.34 -22.69 8.51
N GLN A 364 -16.61 -22.35 8.28
CA GLN A 364 -17.09 -21.88 6.97
C GLN A 364 -16.48 -20.52 6.58
N LEU A 365 -16.38 -19.57 7.52
CA LEU A 365 -15.69 -18.30 7.30
C LEU A 365 -14.20 -18.51 6.99
N LEU A 366 -13.56 -19.51 7.60
CA LEU A 366 -12.18 -19.90 7.31
C LEU A 366 -12.03 -20.49 5.90
N PHE A 367 -13.00 -21.29 5.47
CA PHE A 367 -13.09 -21.76 4.08
C PHE A 367 -13.24 -20.59 3.10
N LEU A 368 -14.16 -19.67 3.37
CA LEU A 368 -14.40 -18.50 2.54
C LEU A 368 -13.18 -17.58 2.47
N LEU A 369 -12.49 -17.34 3.58
CA LEU A 369 -11.24 -16.57 3.65
C LEU A 369 -10.21 -17.12 2.64
N ASN A 370 -9.98 -18.44 2.68
CA ASN A 370 -9.00 -19.10 1.83
C ASN A 370 -9.30 -18.93 0.34
N ILE A 371 -10.58 -19.08 -0.03
CA ILE A 371 -11.04 -18.92 -1.42
C ILE A 371 -10.94 -17.47 -1.87
N LEU A 372 -11.42 -16.52 -1.07
CA LEU A 372 -11.38 -15.09 -1.41
C LEU A 372 -9.95 -14.60 -1.60
N VAL A 373 -9.05 -14.96 -0.69
CA VAL A 373 -7.65 -14.54 -0.76
C VAL A 373 -6.96 -15.11 -2.00
N ILE A 374 -7.08 -16.41 -2.28
CA ILE A 374 -6.44 -16.99 -3.48
C ILE A 374 -7.10 -16.48 -4.76
N GLY A 375 -8.42 -16.38 -4.77
CA GLY A 375 -9.18 -15.86 -5.90
C GLY A 375 -8.73 -14.45 -6.27
N ASN A 376 -8.56 -13.57 -5.27
CA ASN A 376 -8.10 -12.21 -5.49
C ASN A 376 -6.62 -12.14 -5.86
N GLN A 377 -5.76 -12.84 -5.12
CA GLN A 377 -4.32 -12.89 -5.39
C GLN A 377 -4.04 -13.35 -6.82
N THR A 378 -4.73 -14.40 -7.28
CA THR A 378 -4.55 -14.87 -8.65
C THR A 378 -5.02 -13.83 -9.66
N PHE A 379 -6.18 -13.24 -9.46
CA PHE A 379 -6.67 -12.18 -10.35
C PHE A 379 -5.65 -11.03 -10.48
N GLU A 380 -5.17 -10.48 -9.37
CA GLU A 380 -4.20 -9.37 -9.38
C GLU A 380 -2.89 -9.77 -10.06
N ILE A 381 -2.36 -10.97 -9.78
CA ILE A 381 -1.17 -11.48 -10.49
C ILE A 381 -1.39 -11.52 -12.00
N ARG A 382 -2.57 -11.93 -12.47
CA ARG A 382 -2.84 -11.99 -13.91
C ARG A 382 -2.88 -10.60 -14.53
N GLU A 383 -3.47 -9.62 -13.86
CA GLU A 383 -3.57 -8.25 -14.39
C GLU A 383 -2.21 -7.58 -14.45
N GLU A 384 -1.43 -7.67 -13.38
CA GLU A 384 -0.13 -7.00 -13.29
C GLU A 384 0.97 -7.70 -14.10
N MET A 385 0.92 -9.04 -14.15
CA MET A 385 1.88 -9.86 -14.90
C MET A 385 1.38 -10.23 -16.30
N TYR A 386 0.28 -9.62 -16.78
CA TYR A 386 -0.23 -9.90 -18.12
C TYR A 386 0.84 -9.79 -19.22
N PRO A 387 1.71 -8.75 -19.25
CA PRO A 387 2.75 -8.63 -20.27
C PRO A 387 3.69 -9.85 -20.31
N TYR A 388 3.94 -10.47 -19.15
CA TYR A 388 4.77 -11.67 -19.02
C TYR A 388 4.01 -12.95 -19.37
N LEU A 389 2.75 -13.07 -18.93
CA LEU A 389 1.93 -14.27 -19.11
C LEU A 389 1.42 -14.45 -20.54
N SER A 390 1.21 -13.36 -21.29
CA SER A 390 0.71 -13.40 -22.67
C SER A 390 1.71 -14.03 -23.65
N PHE A 391 1.21 -14.54 -24.79
CA PHE A 391 2.09 -14.94 -25.89
C PHE A 391 2.77 -13.75 -26.57
N GLY A 392 2.28 -12.53 -26.32
CA GLY A 392 2.85 -11.28 -26.80
C GLY A 392 4.34 -11.27 -26.54
N SER A 393 4.75 -11.50 -25.28
CA SER A 393 6.16 -11.55 -24.90
C SER A 393 7.04 -12.43 -25.80
N GLU A 394 6.54 -13.53 -26.37
CA GLU A 394 7.31 -14.46 -27.22
C GLU A 394 7.40 -14.04 -28.70
N ARG A 395 6.99 -12.82 -29.06
CA ARG A 395 6.95 -12.30 -30.44
C ARG A 395 8.19 -12.67 -31.27
N ASN A 396 9.38 -12.41 -30.73
CA ASN A 396 10.65 -12.62 -31.43
C ASN A 396 10.96 -14.11 -31.72
N GLN A 397 10.37 -15.03 -30.95
CA GLN A 397 10.58 -16.48 -31.08
C GLN A 397 9.33 -17.17 -31.66
N PHE A 398 8.29 -16.40 -32.00
CA PHE A 398 6.97 -16.92 -32.31
C PHE A 398 6.96 -17.80 -33.57
N THR A 399 7.68 -17.39 -34.61
CA THR A 399 7.84 -18.16 -35.87
C THR A 399 8.45 -19.53 -35.61
N LEU A 400 9.50 -19.58 -34.78
CA LEU A 400 10.14 -20.84 -34.37
C LEU A 400 9.21 -21.69 -33.51
N LEU A 401 8.50 -21.09 -32.55
CA LEU A 401 7.54 -21.81 -31.69
C LEU A 401 6.37 -22.41 -32.47
N ARG A 402 5.93 -21.74 -33.54
CA ARG A 402 4.87 -22.21 -34.45
C ARG A 402 5.31 -23.39 -35.30
N SER A 403 6.57 -23.41 -35.74
CA SER A 403 7.15 -24.50 -36.55
C SER A 403 7.27 -25.81 -35.77
N SER A 404 7.27 -25.76 -34.43
CA SER A 404 7.26 -26.94 -33.58
C SER A 404 5.82 -27.44 -33.34
N PRO A 405 5.54 -28.75 -33.54
CA PRO A 405 4.18 -29.31 -33.41
C PRO A 405 3.56 -29.13 -32.01
N ASN A 406 4.36 -28.85 -30.97
CA ASN A 406 3.89 -28.62 -29.61
C ASN A 406 4.55 -27.41 -28.92
N GLY A 407 5.17 -26.50 -29.68
CA GLY A 407 5.93 -25.37 -29.12
C GLY A 407 5.07 -24.47 -28.24
N LEU A 408 3.97 -23.94 -28.79
CA LEU A 408 3.05 -23.02 -28.07
C LEU A 408 2.39 -23.69 -26.84
N ASN A 409 2.00 -24.96 -26.95
CA ASN A 409 1.45 -25.73 -25.82
C ASN A 409 2.48 -25.88 -24.68
N LYS A 410 3.75 -26.18 -25.01
CA LYS A 410 4.82 -26.30 -24.02
C LYS A 410 5.12 -24.96 -23.34
N VAL A 411 5.11 -23.86 -24.10
CA VAL A 411 5.26 -22.50 -23.56
C VAL A 411 4.11 -22.16 -22.61
N PHE A 412 2.86 -22.36 -23.02
CA PHE A 412 1.70 -22.11 -22.16
C PHE A 412 1.79 -22.89 -20.84
N ASN A 413 2.08 -24.20 -20.92
CA ASN A 413 2.21 -25.03 -19.74
C ASN A 413 3.37 -24.59 -18.82
N SER A 414 4.47 -24.11 -19.39
CA SER A 414 5.57 -23.54 -18.61
C SER A 414 5.17 -22.25 -17.88
N LYS A 415 4.44 -21.34 -18.54
CA LYS A 415 3.93 -20.11 -17.93
C LYS A 415 2.89 -20.39 -16.84
N LEU A 416 1.96 -21.32 -17.08
CA LEU A 416 0.99 -21.78 -16.07
C LEU A 416 1.69 -22.40 -14.86
N THR A 417 2.78 -23.15 -15.09
CA THR A 417 3.59 -23.70 -14.01
C THR A 417 4.26 -22.59 -13.20
N ILE A 418 4.86 -21.59 -13.85
CA ILE A 418 5.48 -20.45 -13.14
C ILE A 418 4.44 -19.68 -12.35
N TYR A 419 3.26 -19.46 -12.91
CA TYR A 419 2.18 -18.77 -12.22
C TYR A 419 1.74 -19.51 -10.95
N ARG A 420 1.64 -20.84 -10.99
CA ARG A 420 1.40 -21.65 -9.78
C ARG A 420 2.52 -21.50 -8.73
N LEU A 421 3.77 -21.28 -9.16
CA LEU A 421 4.89 -21.09 -8.24
C LEU A 421 4.90 -19.72 -7.57
N PHE A 422 4.32 -18.69 -8.20
CA PHE A 422 4.09 -17.42 -7.52
C PHE A 422 3.18 -17.57 -6.30
N LEU A 423 2.28 -18.57 -6.30
CA LEU A 423 1.40 -18.85 -5.17
C LEU A 423 2.04 -19.64 -4.02
N LEU A 424 3.30 -20.06 -4.12
CA LEU A 424 3.94 -20.87 -3.08
C LEU A 424 4.05 -20.11 -1.76
N ILE A 425 4.48 -18.85 -1.78
CA ILE A 425 4.60 -18.02 -0.58
C ILE A 425 3.22 -17.60 -0.03
N PRO A 426 2.23 -17.16 -0.84
CA PRO A 426 0.87 -16.93 -0.37
C PRO A 426 0.27 -18.16 0.31
N LEU A 427 0.53 -19.34 -0.27
CA LEU A 427 0.11 -20.62 0.30
C LEU A 427 0.71 -20.86 1.70
N LEU A 428 2.02 -20.63 1.87
CA LEU A 428 2.66 -20.79 3.18
C LEU A 428 2.07 -19.83 4.23
N ILE A 429 1.79 -18.57 3.85
CA ILE A 429 1.19 -17.59 4.77
C ILE A 429 -0.20 -18.03 5.21
N LEU A 430 -1.05 -18.44 4.27
CA LEU A 430 -2.40 -18.90 4.58
C LEU A 430 -2.40 -20.21 5.38
N ILE A 431 -1.46 -21.14 5.13
CA ILE A 431 -1.29 -22.33 5.98
C ILE A 431 -0.98 -21.92 7.42
N ILE A 432 -0.05 -20.98 7.63
CA ILE A 432 0.29 -20.49 8.98
C ILE A 432 -0.95 -19.89 9.65
N ILE A 433 -1.70 -19.03 8.95
CA ILE A 433 -2.95 -18.43 9.46
C ILE A 433 -3.96 -19.52 9.81
N ASN A 434 -4.21 -20.46 8.91
CA ASN A 434 -5.16 -21.54 9.12
C ASN A 434 -4.78 -22.40 10.33
N ILE A 435 -3.50 -22.72 10.52
CA ILE A 435 -3.02 -23.49 11.68
C ILE A 435 -3.24 -22.69 12.97
N VAL A 436 -2.80 -21.44 13.03
CA VAL A 436 -2.94 -20.58 14.22
C VAL A 436 -4.42 -20.43 14.62
N VAL A 437 -5.29 -20.15 13.64
CA VAL A 437 -6.73 -19.98 13.91
C VAL A 437 -7.39 -21.31 14.25
N SER A 438 -7.02 -22.42 13.60
CA SER A 438 -7.56 -23.75 13.93
C SER A 438 -7.22 -24.19 15.36
N VAL A 439 -6.00 -23.88 15.82
CA VAL A 439 -5.58 -24.13 17.21
C VAL A 439 -6.35 -23.22 18.16
N TYR A 440 -6.53 -21.94 17.83
CA TYR A 440 -7.28 -21.00 18.67
C TYR A 440 -8.75 -21.41 18.84
N ILE A 441 -9.40 -21.89 17.77
CA ILE A 441 -10.82 -22.26 17.74
C ILE A 441 -11.05 -23.72 18.20
N MET A 442 -9.99 -24.53 18.29
CA MET A 442 -10.07 -25.97 18.55
C MET A 442 -10.90 -26.71 17.48
N ILE A 443 -10.58 -26.46 16.22
CA ILE A 443 -11.24 -27.12 15.07
C ILE A 443 -10.88 -28.62 15.07
N PRO A 444 -11.85 -29.54 14.94
CA PRO A 444 -11.56 -30.96 14.79
C PRO A 444 -10.67 -31.24 13.58
N VAL A 445 -9.70 -32.13 13.74
CA VAL A 445 -8.67 -32.45 12.73
C VAL A 445 -9.27 -32.80 11.37
N ILE A 446 -10.41 -33.49 11.35
CA ILE A 446 -11.13 -33.86 10.11
C ILE A 446 -11.49 -32.62 9.27
N PHE A 447 -12.04 -31.57 9.90
CA PHE A 447 -12.39 -30.33 9.20
C PHE A 447 -11.15 -29.55 8.75
N ALA A 448 -10.08 -29.56 9.55
CA ALA A 448 -8.81 -28.96 9.16
C ALA A 448 -8.20 -29.65 7.92
N ILE A 449 -8.31 -30.98 7.82
CA ILE A 449 -7.88 -31.74 6.63
C ILE A 449 -8.74 -31.34 5.42
N PHE A 450 -10.07 -31.24 5.56
CA PHE A 450 -10.94 -30.80 4.45
C PHE A 450 -10.63 -29.38 3.98
N LEU A 451 -10.39 -28.45 4.89
CA LEU A 451 -9.93 -27.09 4.56
C LEU A 451 -8.60 -27.13 3.78
N PHE A 452 -7.66 -27.97 4.19
CA PHE A 452 -6.38 -28.11 3.50
C PHE A 452 -6.52 -28.68 2.08
N ILE A 453 -7.38 -29.69 1.89
CA ILE A 453 -7.66 -30.30 0.57
C ILE A 453 -8.27 -29.27 -0.38
N THR A 454 -9.31 -28.56 0.07
CA THR A 454 -10.01 -27.55 -0.74
C THR A 454 -9.12 -26.36 -1.06
N PHE A 455 -8.33 -25.93 -0.10
CA PHE A 455 -7.30 -24.92 -0.30
C PHE A 455 -6.27 -25.35 -1.36
N SER A 456 -5.76 -26.59 -1.28
CA SER A 456 -4.82 -27.13 -2.27
C SER A 456 -5.43 -27.22 -3.68
N MET A 457 -6.69 -27.63 -3.78
CA MET A 457 -7.45 -27.62 -5.04
C MET A 457 -7.53 -26.20 -5.61
N SER A 458 -7.83 -25.21 -4.77
CA SER A 458 -7.99 -23.82 -5.19
C SER A 458 -6.70 -23.24 -5.80
N VAL A 459 -5.53 -23.49 -5.20
CA VAL A 459 -4.21 -23.08 -5.74
C VAL A 459 -3.92 -23.69 -7.10
N TYR A 460 -4.43 -24.89 -7.37
CA TYR A 460 -4.24 -25.55 -8.66
C TYR A 460 -5.16 -24.97 -9.76
N VAL A 461 -6.43 -24.72 -9.39
CA VAL A 461 -7.51 -24.38 -10.31
C VAL A 461 -7.54 -22.89 -10.64
N PHE A 462 -7.39 -22.00 -9.66
CA PHE A 462 -7.50 -20.56 -9.89
C PHE A 462 -6.51 -20.00 -10.92
N PRO A 463 -5.20 -20.34 -10.93
CA PRO A 463 -4.29 -19.91 -12.00
C PRO A 463 -4.72 -20.35 -13.39
N MET A 464 -5.31 -21.54 -13.50
CA MET A 464 -5.81 -22.07 -14.77
C MET A 464 -7.02 -21.27 -15.27
N ILE A 465 -7.95 -20.97 -14.36
CA ILE A 465 -9.10 -20.11 -14.63
C ILE A 465 -8.68 -18.68 -14.95
N GLN A 466 -7.59 -18.16 -14.38
CA GLN A 466 -7.11 -16.83 -14.74
C GLN A 466 -6.41 -16.82 -16.11
N MET A 467 -5.77 -17.93 -16.51
CA MET A 467 -5.02 -18.00 -17.78
C MET A 467 -5.84 -18.43 -19.01
N TYR A 468 -7.03 -19.03 -18.84
CA TYR A 468 -7.70 -19.75 -19.92
C TYR A 468 -8.00 -18.93 -21.19
N MET A 469 -8.30 -17.64 -21.04
CA MET A 469 -8.60 -16.73 -22.16
C MET A 469 -7.39 -15.98 -22.72
N ILE A 470 -6.25 -15.99 -22.02
CA ILE A 470 -5.05 -15.27 -22.46
C ILE A 470 -4.67 -15.62 -23.91
N PRO A 471 -4.65 -16.90 -24.33
CA PRO A 471 -4.34 -17.25 -25.72
C PRO A 471 -5.28 -16.59 -26.73
N LEU A 472 -6.59 -16.49 -26.45
CA LEU A 472 -7.56 -15.90 -27.38
C LEU A 472 -7.45 -14.37 -27.46
N ALA A 473 -7.08 -13.73 -26.35
CA ALA A 473 -7.01 -12.28 -26.26
C ALA A 473 -5.67 -11.71 -26.73
N THR A 474 -4.63 -12.52 -26.89
CA THR A 474 -3.27 -12.00 -27.14
C THR A 474 -3.13 -11.44 -28.57
N LYS A 475 -2.76 -10.17 -28.69
CA LYS A 475 -2.27 -9.55 -29.93
C LYS A 475 -0.74 -9.53 -29.97
N LEU A 476 -0.18 -9.58 -31.19
CA LEU A 476 1.27 -9.56 -31.44
C LEU A 476 1.76 -8.21 -31.99
N ASP A 477 0.83 -7.31 -32.30
CA ASP A 477 1.11 -6.02 -32.95
C ASP A 477 1.23 -4.92 -31.89
N TYR A 478 2.45 -4.74 -31.36
CA TYR A 478 2.78 -3.69 -30.40
C TYR A 478 4.20 -3.15 -30.65
N THR A 479 4.48 -1.91 -30.26
CA THR A 479 5.80 -1.26 -30.53
C THR A 479 6.77 -1.42 -29.37
N ASN A 480 6.27 -1.42 -28.13
CA ASN A 480 7.06 -1.65 -26.91
C ASN A 480 6.49 -2.78 -26.06
N ASP A 481 7.35 -3.51 -25.34
CA ASP A 481 6.94 -4.58 -24.40
C ASP A 481 6.00 -4.07 -23.28
N THR A 482 6.01 -2.76 -23.00
CA THR A 482 5.11 -2.10 -22.05
C THR A 482 3.69 -1.92 -22.59
N GLU A 483 3.47 -2.06 -23.89
CA GLU A 483 2.16 -1.91 -24.56
C GLU A 483 1.39 -3.24 -24.61
N ILE A 484 2.02 -4.37 -24.28
CA ILE A 484 1.39 -5.69 -24.22
C ILE A 484 0.27 -5.66 -23.16
N GLY A 485 -0.98 -5.93 -23.55
CA GLY A 485 -2.13 -5.85 -22.64
C GLY A 485 -2.71 -4.45 -22.43
N SER A 486 -2.18 -3.43 -23.12
CA SER A 486 -2.67 -2.05 -23.00
C SER A 486 -3.82 -1.73 -23.97
N ALA A 487 -4.03 -2.56 -24.99
CA ALA A 487 -5.09 -2.39 -25.97
C ALA A 487 -6.48 -2.53 -25.32
N LYS A 488 -7.37 -1.56 -25.59
CA LYS A 488 -8.73 -1.51 -25.02
C LYS A 488 -9.49 -2.81 -25.25
N ASP A 489 -9.38 -3.40 -26.44
CA ASP A 489 -10.08 -4.64 -26.78
C ASP A 489 -9.59 -5.84 -25.95
N GLU A 490 -8.27 -5.94 -25.71
CA GLU A 490 -7.69 -7.03 -24.93
C GLU A 490 -8.18 -6.97 -23.48
N LYS A 491 -8.17 -5.76 -22.89
CA LYS A 491 -8.66 -5.53 -21.53
C LYS A 491 -10.14 -5.84 -21.39
N ILE A 492 -10.98 -5.34 -22.29
CA ILE A 492 -12.44 -5.55 -22.25
C ILE A 492 -12.78 -7.05 -22.35
N VAL A 493 -12.12 -7.77 -23.26
CA VAL A 493 -12.32 -9.21 -23.42
C VAL A 493 -11.91 -9.94 -22.13
N LEU A 494 -10.71 -9.67 -21.61
CA LEU A 494 -10.22 -10.33 -20.41
C LEU A 494 -11.07 -10.02 -19.18
N GLU A 495 -11.48 -8.77 -18.96
CA GLU A 495 -12.33 -8.38 -17.83
C GLU A 495 -13.70 -9.07 -17.89
N LYS A 496 -14.40 -8.98 -19.04
CA LYS A 496 -15.75 -9.55 -19.19
C LYS A 496 -15.76 -11.06 -19.01
N PHE A 497 -14.81 -11.78 -19.60
CA PHE A 497 -14.77 -13.25 -19.47
C PHE A 497 -14.27 -13.73 -18.10
N GLN A 498 -13.65 -12.85 -17.30
CA GLN A 498 -13.22 -13.16 -15.94
C GLN A 498 -14.29 -12.89 -14.88
N THR A 499 -15.36 -12.18 -15.23
CA THR A 499 -16.53 -12.03 -14.35
C THR A 499 -17.20 -13.38 -14.07
N VAL A 500 -17.33 -14.24 -15.08
CA VAL A 500 -18.08 -15.50 -14.97
C VAL A 500 -17.49 -16.43 -13.89
N PRO A 501 -16.20 -16.78 -13.89
CA PRO A 501 -15.65 -17.61 -12.82
C PRO A 501 -15.76 -16.96 -11.43
N ARG A 502 -15.68 -15.63 -11.32
CA ARG A 502 -15.79 -14.92 -10.04
C ARG A 502 -17.17 -15.11 -9.39
N TYR A 503 -18.25 -15.13 -10.19
CA TYR A 503 -19.58 -15.41 -9.66
C TYR A 503 -19.65 -16.80 -9.01
N PHE A 504 -19.15 -17.83 -9.69
CA PHE A 504 -19.23 -19.21 -9.21
C PHE A 504 -18.31 -19.48 -8.02
N PHE A 505 -17.08 -18.95 -8.03
CA PHE A 505 -16.09 -19.29 -7.01
C PHE A 505 -16.03 -18.32 -5.83
N ASN A 506 -16.48 -17.08 -5.96
CA ASN A 506 -16.41 -16.10 -4.86
C ASN A 506 -17.79 -15.69 -4.35
N ILE A 507 -18.71 -15.35 -5.25
CA ILE A 507 -20.02 -14.79 -4.86
C ILE A 507 -20.94 -15.86 -4.27
N VAL A 508 -21.04 -17.03 -4.90
CA VAL A 508 -21.91 -18.10 -4.36
C VAL A 508 -21.45 -18.58 -2.98
N PRO A 509 -20.16 -18.91 -2.73
CA PRO A 509 -19.67 -19.23 -1.39
C PRO A 509 -19.96 -18.14 -0.35
N LEU A 510 -19.79 -16.87 -0.74
CA LEU A 510 -20.08 -15.73 0.12
C LEU A 510 -21.57 -15.69 0.50
N VAL A 511 -22.48 -15.83 -0.46
CA VAL A 511 -23.93 -15.85 -0.21
C VAL A 511 -24.32 -17.03 0.69
N LEU A 512 -23.76 -18.22 0.47
CA LEU A 512 -24.02 -19.40 1.32
C LEU A 512 -23.55 -19.17 2.76
N THR A 513 -22.40 -18.52 2.94
CA THR A 513 -21.88 -18.16 4.27
C THR A 513 -22.74 -17.09 4.95
N PHE A 514 -23.32 -16.15 4.20
CA PHE A 514 -24.25 -15.15 4.73
C PHE A 514 -25.63 -15.69 5.11
N ILE A 515 -26.07 -16.78 4.48
CA ILE A 515 -27.35 -17.43 4.81
C ILE A 515 -27.23 -18.25 6.10
N PHE A 516 -26.02 -18.69 6.47
CA PHE A 516 -25.80 -19.54 7.63
C PHE A 516 -26.37 -18.97 8.96
N PRO A 517 -26.17 -17.68 9.32
CA PRO A 517 -26.76 -17.11 10.54
C PRO A 517 -28.30 -17.08 10.54
N ILE A 518 -28.93 -17.16 9.36
CA ILE A 518 -30.39 -17.09 9.20
C ILE A 518 -31.03 -18.46 9.41
N VAL A 519 -30.39 -19.52 8.91
CA VAL A 519 -30.95 -20.89 8.93
C VAL A 519 -30.78 -21.58 10.30
N GLY A 520 -29.86 -21.08 11.12
CA GLY A 520 -29.62 -21.60 12.48
C GLY A 520 -28.71 -22.84 12.51
N GLU A 521 -28.27 -23.22 13.72
CA GLU A 521 -27.24 -24.24 13.93
C GLU A 521 -27.65 -25.64 13.46
N SER A 522 -28.95 -25.94 13.41
CA SER A 522 -29.49 -27.27 13.08
C SER A 522 -29.14 -27.75 11.67
N TYR A 523 -28.93 -26.83 10.71
CA TYR A 523 -28.56 -27.17 9.33
C TYR A 523 -27.10 -26.84 9.00
N SER A 524 -26.30 -26.46 9.99
CA SER A 524 -24.93 -25.97 9.82
C SER A 524 -24.01 -26.94 9.06
N LEU A 525 -24.08 -28.23 9.39
CA LEU A 525 -23.30 -29.28 8.74
C LEU A 525 -23.73 -29.46 7.26
N ILE A 526 -25.03 -29.41 6.99
CA ILE A 526 -25.57 -29.59 5.64
C ILE A 526 -25.14 -28.43 4.74
N ILE A 527 -25.18 -27.20 5.26
CA ILE A 527 -24.73 -26.00 4.54
C ILE A 527 -23.24 -26.11 4.22
N PHE A 528 -22.41 -26.46 5.21
CA PHE A 528 -20.96 -26.61 5.01
C PHE A 528 -20.62 -27.70 3.99
N PHE A 529 -21.18 -28.91 4.11
CA PHE A 529 -20.94 -29.98 3.13
C PHE A 529 -21.53 -29.64 1.75
N GLY A 530 -22.68 -28.97 1.69
CA GLY A 530 -23.26 -28.49 0.45
C GLY A 530 -22.34 -27.51 -0.28
N GLU A 531 -21.71 -26.59 0.46
CA GLU A 531 -20.74 -25.64 -0.08
C GLU A 531 -19.48 -26.35 -0.60
N LEU A 532 -18.99 -27.37 0.12
CA LEU A 532 -17.87 -28.20 -0.33
C LEU A 532 -18.17 -28.95 -1.63
N VAL A 533 -19.34 -29.59 -1.69
CA VAL A 533 -19.79 -30.31 -2.90
C VAL A 533 -19.93 -29.34 -4.06
N TYR A 534 -20.57 -28.18 -3.83
CA TYR A 534 -20.70 -27.13 -4.82
C TYR A 534 -19.34 -26.66 -5.35
N PHE A 535 -18.38 -26.35 -4.45
CA PHE A 535 -17.05 -25.93 -4.84
C PHE A 535 -16.35 -27.01 -5.69
N SER A 536 -16.44 -28.28 -5.28
CA SER A 536 -15.86 -29.40 -6.03
C SER A 536 -16.46 -29.54 -7.43
N LEU A 537 -17.78 -29.45 -7.58
CA LEU A 537 -18.47 -29.51 -8.88
C LEU A 537 -18.08 -28.32 -9.76
N ALA A 538 -18.07 -27.11 -9.20
CA ALA A 538 -17.62 -25.91 -9.90
C ALA A 538 -16.18 -26.07 -10.40
N THR A 539 -15.26 -26.57 -9.57
CA THR A 539 -13.86 -26.81 -10.00
C THR A 539 -13.78 -27.78 -11.17
N ILE A 540 -14.52 -28.89 -11.15
CA ILE A 540 -14.51 -29.90 -12.23
C ILE A 540 -15.00 -29.29 -13.54
N ILE A 541 -16.15 -28.59 -13.51
CA ILE A 541 -16.77 -27.96 -14.67
C ILE A 541 -15.80 -26.92 -15.29
N PHE A 542 -15.26 -26.03 -14.46
CA PHE A 542 -14.37 -24.97 -14.96
C PHE A 542 -13.02 -25.50 -15.43
N VAL A 543 -12.48 -26.57 -14.86
CA VAL A 543 -11.26 -27.22 -15.36
C VAL A 543 -11.51 -27.79 -16.76
N PHE A 544 -12.62 -28.48 -16.98
CA PHE A 544 -12.97 -29.03 -18.29
C PHE A 544 -13.15 -27.92 -19.33
N PHE A 545 -13.93 -26.90 -18.98
CA PHE A 545 -14.18 -25.74 -19.83
C PHE A 545 -12.89 -24.97 -20.18
N SER A 546 -12.04 -24.70 -19.18
CA SER A 546 -10.78 -23.99 -19.37
C SER A 546 -9.84 -24.74 -20.32
N LYS A 547 -9.72 -26.07 -20.19
CA LYS A 547 -8.91 -26.89 -21.12
C LYS A 547 -9.38 -26.75 -22.56
N LYS A 548 -10.70 -26.78 -22.78
CA LYS A 548 -11.30 -26.66 -24.12
C LYS A 548 -11.00 -25.30 -24.75
N ILE A 549 -11.13 -24.23 -23.98
CA ILE A 549 -10.87 -22.87 -24.44
C ILE A 549 -9.39 -22.63 -24.73
N ILE A 550 -8.50 -23.07 -23.84
CA ILE A 550 -7.05 -22.93 -24.04
C ILE A 550 -6.62 -23.57 -25.36
N ARG A 551 -7.10 -24.79 -25.65
CA ARG A 551 -6.82 -25.48 -26.91
C ARG A 551 -7.30 -24.70 -28.13
N LYS A 552 -8.54 -24.17 -28.07
CA LYS A 552 -9.09 -23.32 -29.13
C LYS A 552 -8.26 -22.04 -29.32
N GLY A 553 -7.86 -21.40 -28.24
CA GLY A 553 -7.05 -20.18 -28.28
C GLY A 553 -5.66 -20.39 -28.85
N ILE A 554 -4.98 -21.48 -28.48
CA ILE A 554 -3.67 -21.83 -29.05
C ILE A 554 -3.78 -22.12 -30.55
N PHE A 555 -4.87 -22.74 -31.01
CA PHE A 555 -5.14 -22.92 -32.44
C PHE A 555 -5.33 -21.59 -33.17
N VAL A 556 -6.08 -20.64 -32.59
CA VAL A 556 -6.26 -19.30 -33.17
C VAL A 556 -4.93 -18.56 -33.26
N VAL A 557 -4.12 -18.58 -32.20
CA VAL A 557 -2.78 -17.98 -32.17
C VAL A 557 -1.87 -18.60 -33.23
N HIS A 558 -1.93 -19.92 -33.42
CA HIS A 558 -1.19 -20.59 -34.49
C HIS A 558 -1.59 -20.11 -35.88
N ALA A 559 -2.86 -19.71 -36.08
CA ALA A 559 -3.36 -19.25 -37.37
C ALA A 559 -2.97 -17.80 -37.73
N ILE A 560 -2.53 -16.98 -36.77
CA ILE A 560 -2.10 -15.59 -37.02
C ILE A 560 -0.94 -15.58 -38.04
N ARG A 561 -1.13 -14.93 -39.20
CA ARG A 561 -0.06 -14.70 -40.20
C ARG A 561 0.54 -13.32 -39.97
N TYR A 562 1.87 -13.24 -39.94
CA TYR A 562 2.57 -11.95 -40.03
C TYR A 562 2.35 -11.41 -41.45
N HIS A 563 1.91 -10.15 -41.54
CA HIS A 563 2.13 -9.32 -42.72
C HIS A 563 3.38 -8.48 -42.51
#